data_AF-A0A0P9QA10-F1
#
_entry.id   AF-A0A0P9QA10-F1
#
_cell.length_a   1.000
_cell.length_b   1.000
_cell.length_c   1.000
_cell.angle_alpha   90.00
_cell.angle_beta   90.00
_cell.angle_gamma   90.00
#
_symmetry.space_group_name_H-M   'P 1'
#
loop_
_entity.id
_entity.type
_entity.pdbx_description
1 polymer ?
#
loop_
_entity_poly.entity_id
_entity_poly.type
_entity_poly.pdbx_seq_one_letter_code
_entity_poly.pdbx_strand_id
1 'polypeptide(L)'
;MSTGALSPWTKPEKDREKPRWKRSKSPSAGKATDWPAIAEPPNCAGDHFTNLVHEQENTVDQITGLADTLGKLLDAMNAQVTTAESCTGGGIAEAITRIAGSSAWFEAGYVTYSNAQKTRQLGVSEALFAQVGAVSQPVVEAMVSGAQRESGARFAVAVSGVAGPGGGSVDKPVGMVWLCWGDGHALVAHCRRFDGDRDQVRRQTVEAALQGLIQLARGEMPNQG
;
A
#
# COMPACT_ATOMS: atom_id res chain seq x y z
N MET A 1 41.30 34.75 -43.73
CA MET A 1 42.23 33.61 -43.87
C MET A 1 41.78 32.52 -42.92
N SER A 2 41.57 31.33 -43.47
CA SER A 2 41.13 30.08 -42.82
C SER A 2 42.31 29.39 -42.15
N THR A 3 42.05 28.67 -41.05
CA THR A 3 42.53 27.31 -40.68
C THR A 3 42.02 27.05 -39.26
N GLY A 4 41.16 26.07 -38.96
CA GLY A 4 41.35 24.61 -39.08
C GLY A 4 41.32 24.04 -37.65
N ALA A 5 40.17 23.54 -37.18
CA ALA A 5 39.80 22.11 -37.06
C ALA A 5 40.60 21.31 -36.00
N LEU A 6 39.91 20.82 -34.96
CA LEU A 6 39.75 19.39 -34.60
C LEU A 6 39.16 19.22 -33.18
N SER A 7 38.18 18.32 -33.11
CA SER A 7 37.50 17.72 -31.93
C SER A 7 38.47 16.80 -31.14
N PRO A 8 38.06 15.88 -30.23
CA PRO A 8 37.03 15.85 -29.17
C PRO A 8 37.69 15.56 -27.80
N TRP A 9 37.15 16.06 -26.69
CA TRP A 9 37.48 15.49 -25.37
C TRP A 9 36.23 15.29 -24.52
N THR A 10 35.68 14.09 -24.67
CA THR A 10 35.10 13.29 -23.59
C THR A 10 36.20 12.95 -22.57
N LYS A 11 35.86 13.03 -21.27
CA LYS A 11 36.34 12.19 -20.14
C LYS A 11 35.88 12.79 -18.80
N PRO A 12 35.79 11.99 -17.72
CA PRO A 12 35.26 10.65 -17.65
C PRO A 12 34.12 10.56 -16.63
N GLU A 13 33.25 9.58 -16.86
CA GLU A 13 32.35 9.01 -15.87
C GLU A 13 33.21 8.51 -14.70
N LYS A 14 33.22 9.27 -13.59
CA LYS A 14 33.78 8.80 -12.33
C LYS A 14 32.73 7.93 -11.66
N ASP A 15 33.07 6.66 -11.58
CA ASP A 15 32.52 5.65 -10.68
C ASP A 15 31.79 6.26 -9.47
N ARG A 16 30.46 6.34 -9.55
CA ARG A 16 29.65 6.41 -8.34
C ARG A 16 29.62 5.00 -7.78
N GLU A 17 30.58 4.72 -6.90
CA GLU A 17 30.54 3.54 -6.03
C GLU A 17 29.13 3.39 -5.43
N LYS A 18 28.50 2.25 -5.71
CA LYS A 18 27.32 1.82 -4.97
C LYS A 18 27.69 1.79 -3.48
N PRO A 19 26.83 2.23 -2.55
CA PRO A 19 27.17 2.18 -1.15
C PRO A 19 27.37 0.72 -0.72
N ARG A 20 28.65 0.34 -0.58
CA ARG A 20 29.05 -0.89 0.10
C ARG A 20 28.68 -0.70 1.56
N TRP A 21 27.66 -1.41 2.02
CA TRP A 21 27.34 -1.52 3.44
C TRP A 21 28.56 -2.09 4.17
N LYS A 22 29.39 -1.22 4.76
CA LYS A 22 30.43 -1.66 5.70
C LYS A 22 29.67 -2.20 6.90
N ARG A 23 29.76 -3.51 7.15
CA ARG A 23 29.43 -4.08 8.47
C ARG A 23 30.23 -3.28 9.51
N SER A 24 29.56 -2.43 10.26
CA SER A 24 30.15 -1.82 11.44
C SER A 24 30.51 -2.96 12.39
N LYS A 25 31.72 -2.92 12.95
CA LYS A 25 32.06 -3.78 14.08
C LYS A 25 31.11 -3.42 15.21
N SER A 26 30.43 -4.43 15.74
CA SER A 26 29.58 -4.33 16.91
C SER A 26 30.34 -3.59 18.02
N PRO A 27 29.72 -2.65 18.76
CA PRO A 27 30.35 -2.09 19.95
C PRO A 27 30.63 -3.24 20.92
N SER A 28 31.82 -3.26 21.51
CA SER A 28 32.13 -4.17 22.62
C SER A 28 31.06 -4.02 23.69
N ALA A 29 30.49 -5.16 24.13
CA ALA A 29 29.44 -5.23 25.12
C ALA A 29 29.77 -4.36 26.34
N GLY A 30 29.12 -3.21 26.44
CA GLY A 30 28.97 -2.49 27.69
C GLY A 30 28.14 -3.37 28.62
N LYS A 31 28.57 -3.46 29.88
CA LYS A 31 27.92 -4.27 30.91
C LYS A 31 26.41 -3.98 30.91
N ALA A 32 25.63 -5.03 30.68
CA ALA A 32 24.17 -5.00 30.78
C ALA A 32 23.80 -4.43 32.16
N THR A 33 23.16 -3.27 32.16
CA THR A 33 22.40 -2.82 33.32
C THR A 33 21.17 -3.71 33.42
N ASP A 34 20.96 -4.30 34.59
CA ASP A 34 19.99 -5.36 34.85
C ASP A 34 18.57 -5.02 34.38
N TRP A 35 18.12 -5.64 33.29
CA TRP A 35 16.70 -5.89 33.07
C TRP A 35 16.29 -6.99 34.05
N PRO A 36 15.20 -6.83 34.83
CA PRO A 36 14.72 -7.91 35.68
C PRO A 36 14.43 -9.13 34.81
N ALA A 37 14.88 -10.30 35.26
CA ALA A 37 14.62 -11.56 34.60
C ALA A 37 13.11 -11.74 34.45
N ILE A 38 12.59 -11.46 33.25
CA ILE A 38 11.23 -11.81 32.87
C ILE A 38 11.15 -13.33 32.86
N ALA A 39 10.19 -13.84 33.63
CA ALA A 39 9.82 -15.25 33.67
C ALA A 39 9.65 -15.80 32.24
N GLU A 40 9.82 -17.12 32.10
CA GLU A 40 9.69 -17.86 30.85
C GLU A 40 8.48 -17.38 30.01
N PRO A 41 8.59 -17.35 28.66
CA PRO A 41 7.48 -16.91 27.81
C PRO A 41 6.21 -17.68 28.19
N PRO A 42 5.05 -17.01 28.32
CA PRO A 42 3.84 -17.72 28.68
C PRO A 42 3.60 -18.83 27.66
N ASN A 43 3.47 -20.05 28.16
CA ASN A 43 3.00 -21.20 27.42
C ASN A 43 1.64 -20.82 26.79
N CYS A 44 1.62 -20.47 25.50
CA CYS A 44 0.37 -20.18 24.76
C CYS A 44 -0.46 -21.45 24.48
N ALA A 45 -0.22 -22.53 25.22
CA ALA A 45 -1.05 -23.72 25.18
C ALA A 45 -2.21 -23.59 26.18
N GLY A 46 -3.39 -23.29 25.64
CA GLY A 46 -4.67 -23.72 26.21
C GLY A 46 -5.58 -22.62 26.72
N ASP A 47 -6.57 -22.27 25.91
CA ASP A 47 -7.95 -22.16 26.37
C ASP A 47 -8.84 -22.80 25.29
N HIS A 48 -9.38 -23.98 25.60
CA HIS A 48 -10.33 -24.67 24.72
C HIS A 48 -11.69 -23.97 24.80
N PHE A 49 -11.90 -22.94 23.97
CA PHE A 49 -13.24 -22.54 23.59
C PHE A 49 -13.84 -23.64 22.70
N THR A 50 -14.90 -24.28 23.17
CA THR A 50 -15.60 -25.33 22.44
C THR A 50 -16.21 -24.76 21.16
N ASN A 51 -15.76 -25.30 20.03
CA ASN A 51 -16.24 -24.97 18.70
C ASN A 51 -17.65 -25.52 18.47
N LEU A 52 -18.64 -24.65 18.37
CA LEU A 52 -19.82 -24.91 17.53
C LEU A 52 -19.42 -24.54 16.10
N VAL A 53 -18.84 -25.50 15.39
CA VAL A 53 -18.67 -25.41 13.94
C VAL A 53 -20.04 -25.58 13.29
N HIS A 54 -20.64 -24.47 12.90
CA HIS A 54 -21.59 -24.50 11.79
C HIS A 54 -20.76 -24.69 10.51
N GLU A 55 -20.86 -25.87 9.90
CA GLU A 55 -20.43 -26.10 8.53
C GLU A 55 -21.24 -25.16 7.63
N GLN A 56 -20.66 -24.01 7.30
CA GLN A 56 -21.13 -23.17 6.20
C GLN A 56 -20.36 -23.56 4.94
N GLU A 57 -21.12 -23.82 3.88
CA GLU A 57 -20.66 -24.31 2.59
C GLU A 57 -19.44 -23.55 2.07
N ASN A 58 -18.49 -24.32 1.56
CA ASN A 58 -17.12 -23.95 1.22
C ASN A 58 -17.05 -23.10 -0.06
N THR A 59 -17.69 -21.93 -0.07
CA THR A 59 -17.50 -20.92 -1.10
C THR A 59 -16.38 -20.01 -0.64
N VAL A 60 -15.26 -19.98 -1.37
CA VAL A 60 -14.16 -19.04 -1.07
C VAL A 60 -14.73 -17.63 -1.13
N ASP A 61 -14.61 -16.90 -0.01
CA ASP A 61 -14.98 -15.49 0.07
C ASP A 61 -14.34 -14.71 -1.09
N GLN A 62 -15.13 -13.90 -1.80
CA GLN A 62 -14.70 -13.25 -3.04
C GLN A 62 -13.43 -12.41 -2.85
N ILE A 63 -13.34 -11.66 -1.74
CA ILE A 63 -12.17 -10.85 -1.41
C ILE A 63 -10.94 -11.74 -1.24
N THR A 64 -11.09 -12.86 -0.54
CA THR A 64 -10.02 -13.85 -0.34
C THR A 64 -9.57 -14.45 -1.68
N GLY A 65 -10.50 -14.75 -2.60
CA GLY A 65 -10.16 -15.22 -3.95
C GLY A 65 -9.41 -14.18 -4.80
N LEU A 66 -9.76 -12.91 -4.67
CA LEU A 66 -9.04 -11.80 -5.32
C LEU A 66 -7.62 -11.66 -4.75
N ALA A 67 -7.47 -11.69 -3.43
CA ALA A 67 -6.16 -11.60 -2.78
C ALA A 67 -5.23 -12.77 -3.17
N ASP A 68 -5.75 -14.00 -3.23
CA ASP A 68 -5.01 -15.18 -3.70
C ASP A 68 -4.54 -15.01 -5.16
N THR A 69 -5.42 -14.53 -6.04
CA THR A 69 -5.09 -14.25 -7.44
C THR A 69 -3.99 -13.20 -7.56
N LEU A 70 -4.08 -12.11 -6.79
CA LEU A 70 -3.06 -11.07 -6.74
C LEU A 70 -1.70 -11.64 -6.28
N GLY A 71 -1.69 -12.43 -5.20
CA GLY A 71 -0.47 -13.03 -4.68
C GLY A 71 0.25 -13.89 -5.70
N LYS A 72 -0.47 -14.74 -6.43
CA LYS A 72 0.09 -15.58 -7.51
C LYS A 72 0.72 -14.75 -8.64
N LEU A 73 0.10 -13.64 -9.01
CA LEU A 73 0.63 -12.75 -10.05
C LEU A 73 1.92 -12.06 -9.59
N LEU A 74 1.93 -11.54 -8.36
CA LEU A 74 3.08 -10.81 -7.82
C LEU A 74 4.27 -11.74 -7.54
N ASP A 75 4.02 -12.94 -7.03
CA ASP A 75 5.03 -13.98 -6.81
C ASP A 75 5.71 -14.39 -8.12
N ALA A 76 4.94 -14.61 -9.19
CA ALA A 76 5.46 -14.93 -10.52
C ALA A 76 6.35 -13.82 -11.12
N MET A 77 6.16 -12.57 -10.68
CA MET A 77 6.95 -11.41 -11.10
C MET A 77 8.10 -11.08 -10.13
N ASN A 78 8.21 -11.78 -9.01
CA ASN A 78 9.06 -11.42 -7.87
C ASN A 78 8.90 -9.92 -7.49
N ALA A 79 7.65 -9.47 -7.43
CA ALA A 79 7.27 -8.10 -7.15
C ALA A 79 6.48 -8.00 -5.84
N GLN A 80 6.54 -6.82 -5.20
CA GLN A 80 5.83 -6.55 -3.96
C GLN A 80 4.75 -5.48 -4.16
N VAL A 81 3.75 -5.50 -3.28
CA VAL A 81 2.68 -4.52 -3.18
C VAL A 81 2.61 -3.87 -1.79
N THR A 82 2.17 -2.61 -1.76
CA THR A 82 1.84 -1.87 -0.53
C THR A 82 0.45 -1.24 -0.62
N THR A 83 -0.16 -0.93 0.53
CA THR A 83 -1.49 -0.27 0.59
C THR A 83 -1.43 1.04 1.38
N ALA A 84 -2.20 2.04 0.94
CA ALA A 84 -2.47 3.28 1.68
C ALA A 84 -3.97 3.49 1.87
N GLU A 85 -4.46 3.24 3.07
CA GLU A 85 -5.87 3.11 3.37
C GLU A 85 -6.40 4.24 4.25
N SER A 86 -7.57 4.75 3.88
CA SER A 86 -8.34 5.68 4.71
C SER A 86 -9.68 5.05 5.08
N CYS A 87 -10.70 5.14 4.22
CA CYS A 87 -12.08 4.74 4.55
C CYS A 87 -12.28 3.23 4.79
N THR A 88 -11.40 2.37 4.26
CA THR A 88 -11.41 0.92 4.48
C THR A 88 -10.86 0.53 5.85
N GLY A 89 -9.99 1.35 6.45
CA GLY A 89 -9.43 1.13 7.78
C GLY A 89 -8.51 -0.08 7.91
N GLY A 90 -7.78 -0.45 6.84
CA GLY A 90 -6.89 -1.61 6.82
C GLY A 90 -7.51 -2.87 6.19
N GLY A 91 -8.73 -2.76 5.64
CA GLY A 91 -9.41 -3.91 5.03
C GLY A 91 -8.71 -4.49 3.79
N ILE A 92 -7.93 -3.69 3.06
CA ILE A 92 -7.16 -4.19 1.90
C ILE A 92 -5.94 -4.96 2.40
N ALA A 93 -5.20 -4.39 3.35
CA ALA A 93 -4.08 -5.07 4.00
C ALA A 93 -4.53 -6.37 4.67
N GLU A 94 -5.64 -6.33 5.42
CA GLU A 94 -6.22 -7.51 6.07
C GLU A 94 -6.51 -8.61 5.04
N ALA A 95 -7.22 -8.30 3.96
CA ALA A 95 -7.53 -9.22 2.88
C ALA A 95 -6.27 -9.86 2.27
N ILE A 96 -5.23 -9.07 2.01
CA ILE A 96 -3.93 -9.56 1.52
C ILE A 96 -3.30 -10.52 2.52
N THR A 97 -3.29 -10.17 3.81
CA THR A 97 -2.66 -10.98 4.86
C THR A 97 -3.42 -12.26 5.22
N ARG A 98 -4.66 -12.45 4.75
CA ARG A 98 -5.35 -13.74 4.83
C ARG A 98 -4.63 -14.83 4.04
N ILE A 99 -3.87 -14.46 3.01
CA ILE A 99 -3.18 -15.40 2.14
C ILE A 99 -1.88 -15.84 2.81
N ALA A 100 -1.75 -17.15 3.03
CA ALA A 100 -0.53 -17.74 3.54
C ALA A 100 0.64 -17.44 2.58
N GLY A 101 1.78 -17.03 3.15
CA GLY A 101 2.95 -16.61 2.35
C GLY A 101 2.87 -15.17 1.82
N SER A 102 1.86 -14.38 2.20
CA SER A 102 1.75 -12.96 1.83
C SER A 102 2.98 -12.12 2.18
N SER A 103 3.79 -12.52 3.16
CA SER A 103 5.05 -11.86 3.49
C SER A 103 6.08 -11.84 2.35
N ALA A 104 5.95 -12.71 1.34
CA ALA A 104 6.83 -12.70 0.17
C ALA A 104 6.52 -11.55 -0.81
N TRP A 105 5.29 -11.04 -0.81
CA TRP A 105 4.81 -10.11 -1.83
C TRP A 105 4.03 -8.91 -1.27
N PHE A 106 3.75 -8.85 0.04
CA PHE A 106 3.17 -7.70 0.72
C PHE A 106 4.20 -7.07 1.67
N GLU A 107 4.58 -5.82 1.39
CA GLU A 107 5.68 -5.17 2.12
C GLU A 107 5.19 -4.34 3.30
N ALA A 108 4.20 -3.48 3.09
CA ALA A 108 3.70 -2.58 4.12
C ALA A 108 2.25 -2.15 3.86
N GLY A 109 1.51 -1.89 4.93
CA GLY A 109 0.19 -1.25 4.89
C GLY A 109 0.17 0.03 5.73
N TYR A 110 -0.33 1.11 5.16
CA TYR A 110 -0.44 2.42 5.81
C TYR A 110 -1.91 2.77 6.03
N VAL A 111 -2.37 2.79 7.29
CA VAL A 111 -3.70 3.32 7.62
C VAL A 111 -3.57 4.80 7.97
N THR A 112 -3.85 5.68 7.01
CA THR A 112 -3.67 7.14 7.12
C THR A 112 -5.02 7.85 7.16
N TYR A 113 -5.82 7.56 8.20
CA TYR A 113 -7.20 8.03 8.30
C TYR A 113 -7.34 9.57 8.28
N SER A 114 -6.48 10.28 9.01
CA SER A 114 -6.50 11.75 9.06
C SER A 114 -5.56 12.40 8.04
N ASN A 115 -5.83 13.65 7.67
CA ASN A 115 -4.94 14.45 6.81
C ASN A 115 -3.52 14.53 7.39
N ALA A 116 -3.41 14.71 8.71
CA ALA A 116 -2.11 14.72 9.39
C ALA A 116 -1.33 13.41 9.19
N GLN A 117 -1.99 12.26 9.20
CA GLN A 117 -1.31 10.98 8.93
C GLN A 117 -0.94 10.81 7.46
N LYS A 118 -1.78 11.29 6.53
CA LYS A 118 -1.44 11.32 5.09
C LYS A 118 -0.19 12.16 4.84
N THR A 119 -0.08 13.33 5.47
CA THR A 119 1.13 14.16 5.41
C THR A 119 2.32 13.45 6.04
N ARG A 120 2.19 13.02 7.30
CA ARG A 120 3.31 12.51 8.09
C ARG A 120 3.91 11.23 7.52
N GLN A 121 3.06 10.29 7.09
CA GLN A 121 3.52 8.96 6.68
C GLN A 121 3.75 8.87 5.18
N LEU A 122 3.00 9.61 4.35
CA LEU A 122 3.05 9.45 2.89
C LEU A 122 3.58 10.70 2.19
N GLY A 123 3.77 11.82 2.90
CA GLY A 123 4.29 13.06 2.32
C GLY A 123 3.24 13.81 1.47
N VAL A 124 1.95 13.57 1.69
CA VAL A 124 0.89 14.34 1.02
C VAL A 124 0.97 15.79 1.48
N SER A 125 1.06 16.75 0.54
CA SER A 125 1.16 18.17 0.87
C SER A 125 -0.07 18.67 1.63
N GLU A 126 0.13 19.37 2.74
CA GLU A 126 -0.97 19.95 3.53
C GLU A 126 -1.80 20.94 2.70
N ALA A 127 -1.15 21.69 1.80
CA ALA A 127 -1.80 22.66 0.92
C ALA A 127 -2.81 21.99 -0.03
N LEU A 128 -2.60 20.71 -0.37
CA LEU A 128 -3.48 19.97 -1.27
C LEU A 128 -4.87 19.75 -0.65
N PHE A 129 -4.95 19.55 0.67
CA PHE A 129 -6.23 19.36 1.35
C PHE A 129 -7.10 20.62 1.30
N ALA A 130 -6.49 21.80 1.39
CA ALA A 130 -7.22 23.07 1.29
C ALA A 130 -7.76 23.32 -0.12
N GLN A 131 -7.08 22.82 -1.16
CA GLN A 131 -7.44 23.05 -2.56
C GLN A 131 -8.51 22.07 -3.07
N VAL A 132 -8.33 20.77 -2.81
CA VAL A 132 -9.16 19.71 -3.40
C VAL A 132 -9.83 18.79 -2.38
N GLY A 133 -9.45 18.90 -1.10
CA GLY A 133 -9.92 18.03 -0.03
C GLY A 133 -9.33 16.61 -0.09
N ALA A 134 -9.48 15.86 1.00
CA ALA A 134 -8.88 14.53 1.17
C ALA A 134 -9.43 13.46 0.21
N VAL A 135 -10.71 13.56 -0.15
CA VAL A 135 -11.35 12.69 -1.13
C VAL A 135 -11.24 13.35 -2.50
N SER A 136 -10.13 13.10 -3.20
CA SER A 136 -9.80 13.67 -4.51
C SER A 136 -8.71 12.85 -5.21
N GLN A 137 -8.64 12.97 -6.54
CA GLN A 137 -7.61 12.32 -7.37
C GLN A 137 -6.18 12.67 -6.92
N PRO A 138 -5.79 13.96 -6.79
CA PRO A 138 -4.40 14.29 -6.48
C PRO A 138 -3.94 13.75 -5.12
N VAL A 139 -4.87 13.62 -4.17
CA VAL A 139 -4.55 13.07 -2.83
C VAL A 139 -4.28 11.58 -2.91
N VAL A 140 -5.10 10.79 -3.63
CA VAL A 140 -4.85 9.34 -3.74
C VAL A 140 -3.61 9.03 -4.58
N GLU A 141 -3.30 9.83 -5.60
CA GLU A 141 -2.04 9.72 -6.37
C GLU A 141 -0.81 10.00 -5.48
N ALA A 142 -0.88 11.06 -4.66
CA ALA A 142 0.17 11.38 -3.68
C ALA A 142 0.30 10.28 -2.60
N MET A 143 -0.82 9.68 -2.17
CA MET A 143 -0.80 8.55 -1.24
C MET A 143 -0.13 7.31 -1.84
N VAL A 144 -0.43 6.96 -3.10
CA VAL A 144 0.24 5.85 -3.81
C VAL A 144 1.75 6.11 -3.92
N SER A 145 2.12 7.29 -4.44
CA SER A 145 3.52 7.68 -4.61
C SER A 145 4.29 7.67 -3.28
N GLY A 146 3.63 8.14 -2.21
CA GLY A 146 4.16 8.08 -0.85
C GLY A 146 4.38 6.65 -0.37
N ALA A 147 3.37 5.79 -0.50
CA ALA A 147 3.45 4.41 -0.04
C ALA A 147 4.55 3.62 -0.77
N GLN A 148 4.68 3.78 -2.08
CA GLN A 148 5.76 3.15 -2.86
C GLN A 148 7.14 3.65 -2.41
N ARG A 149 7.29 4.96 -2.19
CA ARG A 149 8.56 5.53 -1.72
C ARG A 149 8.98 5.00 -0.35
N GLU A 150 8.04 4.93 0.60
CA GLU A 150 8.35 4.51 1.97
C GLU A 150 8.54 2.99 2.10
N SER A 151 7.83 2.19 1.30
CA SER A 151 7.91 0.71 1.35
C SER A 151 8.96 0.13 0.39
N GLY A 152 9.24 0.80 -0.74
CA GLY A 152 10.02 0.22 -1.84
C GLY A 152 9.24 -0.75 -2.73
N ALA A 153 7.95 -0.99 -2.44
CA ALA A 153 7.12 -1.88 -3.26
C ALA A 153 6.88 -1.30 -4.66
N ARG A 154 6.92 -2.16 -5.68
CA ARG A 154 6.64 -1.79 -7.07
C ARG A 154 5.16 -1.44 -7.25
N PHE A 155 4.28 -2.27 -6.71
CA PHE A 155 2.84 -2.09 -6.83
C PHE A 155 2.28 -1.38 -5.61
N ALA A 156 1.24 -0.58 -5.81
CA ALA A 156 0.57 0.07 -4.70
C ALA A 156 -0.90 0.36 -4.99
N VAL A 157 -1.70 0.46 -3.94
CA VAL A 157 -3.06 0.99 -4.02
C VAL A 157 -3.33 1.97 -2.90
N ALA A 158 -3.98 3.07 -3.20
CA ALA A 158 -4.47 4.02 -2.21
C ALA A 158 -5.97 4.25 -2.34
N VAL A 159 -6.66 4.40 -1.21
CA VAL A 159 -8.10 4.70 -1.18
C VAL A 159 -8.44 5.83 -0.21
N SER A 160 -9.25 6.78 -0.67
CA SER A 160 -9.82 7.85 0.16
C SER A 160 -11.25 8.14 -0.24
N GLY A 161 -12.18 8.10 0.71
CA GLY A 161 -13.60 8.22 0.42
C GLY A 161 -14.49 8.45 1.63
N VAL A 162 -15.79 8.60 1.36
CA VAL A 162 -16.84 8.83 2.35
C VAL A 162 -17.65 7.55 2.52
N ALA A 163 -17.27 6.71 3.48
CA ALA A 163 -17.98 5.44 3.71
C ALA A 163 -19.38 5.62 4.34
N GLY A 164 -19.68 6.77 4.94
CA GLY A 164 -20.98 7.00 5.60
C GLY A 164 -21.06 6.49 7.05
N PRO A 165 -22.24 6.57 7.68
CA PRO A 165 -23.48 7.12 7.12
C PRO A 165 -23.49 8.65 7.01
N GLY A 166 -22.59 9.35 7.72
CA GLY A 166 -22.41 10.80 7.64
C GLY A 166 -21.18 11.23 6.84
N GLY A 167 -20.90 12.53 6.84
CA GLY A 167 -19.70 13.12 6.23
C GLY A 167 -19.78 13.33 4.71
N GLY A 168 -20.92 13.04 4.09
CA GLY A 168 -21.16 13.37 2.69
C GLY A 168 -21.61 14.82 2.47
N SER A 169 -21.38 15.33 1.27
CA SER A 169 -21.94 16.59 0.76
C SER A 169 -22.56 16.36 -0.62
N VAL A 170 -23.15 17.40 -1.22
CA VAL A 170 -23.67 17.34 -2.61
C VAL A 170 -22.54 16.96 -3.58
N ASP A 171 -21.36 17.56 -3.43
CA ASP A 171 -20.21 17.30 -4.30
C ASP A 171 -19.46 16.00 -3.96
N LYS A 172 -19.57 15.54 -2.70
CA LYS A 172 -18.88 14.35 -2.19
C LYS A 172 -19.87 13.45 -1.44
N PRO A 173 -20.79 12.77 -2.14
CA PRO A 173 -21.84 12.00 -1.50
C PRO A 173 -21.26 10.80 -0.74
N VAL A 174 -22.03 10.28 0.22
CA VAL A 174 -21.74 8.97 0.83
C VAL A 174 -21.63 7.92 -0.28
N GLY A 175 -20.66 7.03 -0.13
CA GLY A 175 -20.29 6.03 -1.14
C GLY A 175 -19.23 6.49 -2.13
N MET A 176 -18.92 7.79 -2.22
CA MET A 176 -17.87 8.29 -3.10
C MET A 176 -16.48 7.92 -2.57
N VAL A 177 -15.70 7.22 -3.38
CA VAL A 177 -14.34 6.80 -3.07
C VAL A 177 -13.44 7.03 -4.28
N TRP A 178 -12.33 7.71 -4.05
CA TRP A 178 -11.20 7.73 -4.97
C TRP A 178 -10.30 6.54 -4.67
N LEU A 179 -9.95 5.81 -5.73
CA LEU A 179 -8.97 4.74 -5.73
C LEU A 179 -7.85 5.12 -6.69
N CYS A 180 -6.60 4.85 -6.32
CA CYS A 180 -5.46 4.97 -7.22
C CYS A 180 -4.61 3.72 -7.11
N TRP A 181 -4.16 3.20 -8.25
CA TRP A 181 -3.24 2.08 -8.35
C TRP A 181 -1.93 2.55 -8.98
N GLY A 182 -0.81 2.00 -8.51
CA GLY A 182 0.53 2.31 -9.00
C GLY A 182 1.30 1.08 -9.42
N ASP A 183 2.01 1.18 -10.55
CA ASP A 183 3.05 0.26 -10.99
C ASP A 183 4.32 1.08 -11.31
N GLY A 184 5.27 1.08 -10.37
CA GLY A 184 6.42 1.98 -10.44
C GLY A 184 5.95 3.43 -10.49
N HIS A 185 6.25 4.16 -11.57
CA HIS A 185 5.81 5.55 -11.76
C HIS A 185 4.44 5.69 -12.44
N ALA A 186 3.89 4.62 -13.02
CA ALA A 186 2.60 4.68 -13.69
C ALA A 186 1.49 4.67 -12.65
N LEU A 187 0.57 5.65 -12.73
CA LEU A 187 -0.56 5.80 -11.84
C LEU A 187 -1.87 5.73 -12.63
N VAL A 188 -2.87 5.07 -12.08
CA VAL A 188 -4.24 5.05 -12.61
C VAL A 188 -5.19 5.36 -11.47
N ALA A 189 -5.97 6.42 -11.60
CA ALA A 189 -6.92 6.85 -10.58
C ALA A 189 -8.36 6.82 -11.10
N HIS A 190 -9.28 6.33 -10.26
CA HIS A 190 -10.70 6.29 -10.55
C HIS A 190 -11.54 6.75 -9.37
N CYS A 191 -12.54 7.57 -9.66
CA CYS A 191 -13.60 7.88 -8.72
C CYS A 191 -14.76 6.91 -8.91
N ARG A 192 -15.18 6.25 -7.84
CA ARG A 192 -16.37 5.38 -7.84
C ARG A 192 -17.36 5.87 -6.80
N ARG A 193 -18.63 5.57 -7.03
CA ARG A 193 -19.69 5.71 -6.03
C ARG A 193 -20.26 4.32 -5.78
N PHE A 194 -20.09 3.84 -4.55
CA PHE A 194 -20.61 2.56 -4.10
C PHE A 194 -21.94 2.76 -3.38
N ASP A 195 -22.87 1.84 -3.58
CA ASP A 195 -24.15 1.85 -2.90
C ASP A 195 -24.09 1.06 -1.59
N GLY A 196 -25.03 1.36 -0.69
CA GLY A 196 -25.22 0.63 0.56
C GLY A 196 -24.72 1.36 1.80
N ASP A 197 -24.70 0.62 2.91
CA ASP A 197 -24.23 1.11 4.20
C ASP A 197 -22.69 1.18 4.28
N ARG A 198 -22.19 1.62 5.45
CA ARG A 198 -20.76 1.81 5.68
C ARG A 198 -19.94 0.55 5.43
N ASP A 199 -20.43 -0.60 5.84
CA ASP A 199 -19.68 -1.86 5.70
C ASP A 199 -19.75 -2.37 4.27
N GLN A 200 -20.89 -2.19 3.59
CA GLN A 200 -21.03 -2.48 2.17
C GLN A 200 -20.12 -1.61 1.30
N VAL A 201 -20.02 -0.30 1.56
CA VAL A 201 -19.10 0.61 0.83
C VAL A 201 -17.65 0.21 1.07
N ARG A 202 -17.27 -0.12 2.32
CA ARG A 202 -15.92 -0.56 2.65
C ARG A 202 -15.56 -1.86 1.94
N ARG A 203 -16.45 -2.85 1.93
CA ARG A 203 -16.25 -4.14 1.26
C ARG A 203 -16.06 -3.98 -0.25
N GLN A 204 -16.96 -3.24 -0.91
CA GLN A 204 -16.85 -2.95 -2.34
C GLN A 204 -15.56 -2.17 -2.68
N THR A 205 -15.11 -1.29 -1.78
CA THR A 205 -13.83 -0.58 -1.96
C THR A 205 -12.65 -1.55 -1.93
N VAL A 206 -12.64 -2.52 -1.01
CA VAL A 206 -11.59 -3.56 -0.92
C VAL A 206 -11.58 -4.42 -2.18
N GLU A 207 -12.75 -4.88 -2.63
CA GLU A 207 -12.88 -5.66 -3.87
C GLU A 207 -12.36 -4.88 -5.08
N ALA A 208 -12.78 -3.63 -5.25
CA ALA A 208 -12.33 -2.79 -6.35
C ALA A 208 -10.82 -2.55 -6.31
N ALA A 209 -10.25 -2.32 -5.11
CA ALA A 209 -8.81 -2.15 -4.93
C ALA A 209 -8.03 -3.40 -5.38
N LEU A 210 -8.44 -4.60 -4.97
CA LEU A 210 -7.78 -5.84 -5.37
C LEU A 210 -7.94 -6.12 -6.86
N GLN A 211 -9.14 -5.90 -7.43
CA GLN A 211 -9.40 -6.04 -8.86
C GLN A 211 -8.51 -5.13 -9.70
N GLY A 212 -8.37 -3.86 -9.31
CA GLY A 212 -7.51 -2.92 -10.03
C GLY A 212 -6.02 -3.28 -9.94
N LEU A 213 -5.56 -3.82 -8.81
CA LEU A 213 -4.19 -4.35 -8.69
C LEU A 213 -3.96 -5.55 -9.63
N ILE A 214 -4.92 -6.46 -9.71
CA ILE A 214 -4.85 -7.62 -10.63
C ILE A 214 -4.79 -7.16 -12.08
N GLN A 215 -5.68 -6.23 -12.47
CA GLN A 215 -5.69 -5.67 -13.82
C GLN A 215 -4.38 -4.95 -14.14
N LEU A 216 -3.84 -4.17 -13.19
CA LEU A 216 -2.56 -3.50 -13.36
C LEU A 216 -1.41 -4.50 -13.56
N ALA A 217 -1.34 -5.53 -12.71
CA ALA A 217 -0.30 -6.56 -12.79
C ALA A 217 -0.35 -7.34 -14.11
N ARG A 218 -1.53 -7.49 -14.72
CA ARG A 218 -1.71 -8.11 -16.04
C ARG A 218 -1.43 -7.16 -17.20
N GLY A 219 -1.20 -5.87 -16.95
CA GLY A 219 -1.07 -4.85 -18.00
C GLY A 219 -2.38 -4.52 -18.71
N GLU A 220 -3.52 -4.75 -18.05
CA GLU A 220 -4.86 -4.54 -18.61
C GLU A 220 -5.39 -3.12 -18.38
N MET A 221 -4.73 -2.32 -17.53
CA MET A 221 -5.11 -0.91 -17.35
C MET A 221 -4.32 0.00 -18.29
N PRO A 222 -4.99 0.86 -19.07
CA PRO A 222 -4.30 1.79 -19.96
C PRO A 222 -3.50 2.79 -19.12
N ASN A 223 -2.21 2.93 -19.43
CA ASN A 223 -1.42 4.05 -18.92
C ASN A 223 -2.10 5.35 -19.35
N GLN A 224 -2.56 6.15 -18.39
CA GLN A 224 -2.89 7.55 -18.66
C GLN A 224 -1.56 8.30 -18.78
N GLY A 225 -0.94 8.18 -19.94
CA GLY A 225 0.23 8.97 -20.35
C GLY A 225 -0.16 10.37 -20.76
#